data_AF-A0AB36XHL4-F1
#
_entry.id   AF-A0AB36XHL4-F1
#
_cell.length_a   1.000
_cell.length_b   1.000
_cell.length_c   1.000
_cell.angle_alpha   90.00
_cell.angle_beta   90.00
_cell.angle_gamma   90.00
#
_symmetry.space_group_name_H-M   'P 1'
#
loop_
_entity.id
_entity.type
_entity.pdbx_description
1 polymer ?
#
loop_
_entity_poly.entity_id
_entity_poly.type
_entity_poly.pdbx_seq_one_letter_code
_entity_poly.pdbx_strand_id
1 'polypeptide(L)'
;LEQSAEYLHEHNPQSSREFVQEVYDLTNLLKTNPAMGRPGRIFGTRELVLNKFPYLIPYRVKNNCIEILRIFPTRMSQPEFW
;
A
#
# COMPACT_ATOMS: atom_id res chain seq x y z
N LEU A 1 6.87 -7.93 9.78
CA LEU A 1 7.02 -6.48 9.47
C LEU A 1 8.48 -6.11 9.28
N GLU A 2 9.39 -6.68 10.08
CA GLU A 2 10.85 -6.43 9.98
C GLU A 2 11.49 -6.94 8.67
N GLN A 3 11.12 -8.13 8.18
CA GLN A 3 11.73 -8.71 6.96
C GLN A 3 11.52 -7.92 5.66
N SER A 4 10.50 -7.06 5.60
CA SER A 4 10.19 -6.26 4.41
C SER A 4 10.79 -4.85 4.43
N ALA A 5 11.28 -4.39 5.59
CA ALA A 5 11.92 -3.07 5.74
C ALA A 5 13.42 -3.11 5.45
N GLU A 6 14.10 -4.24 5.72
CA GLU A 6 15.53 -4.41 5.44
C GLU A 6 15.85 -4.43 3.95
N TYR A 7 14.98 -5.01 3.12
CA TYR A 7 15.22 -5.06 1.66
C TYR A 7 15.16 -3.67 0.98
N LEU A 8 14.56 -2.66 1.62
CA LEU A 8 14.50 -1.29 1.08
C LEU A 8 15.61 -0.38 1.64
N HIS A 9 16.19 -0.72 2.79
CA HIS A 9 17.20 0.12 3.44
C HIS A 9 18.61 -0.07 2.89
N GLU A 10 18.93 -1.26 2.35
CA GLU A 10 20.31 -1.61 2.01
C GLU A 10 20.81 -1.02 0.67
N HIS A 11 19.94 -0.48 -0.20
CA HIS A 11 20.34 -0.15 -1.57
C HIS A 11 20.20 1.32 -2.02
N ASN A 12 19.33 2.16 -1.44
CA ASN A 12 19.27 3.58 -1.84
C ASN A 12 18.42 4.47 -0.90
N PRO A 13 19.02 5.32 -0.02
CA PRO A 13 18.27 6.17 0.91
C PRO A 13 17.40 7.23 0.21
N GLN A 14 17.67 7.54 -1.05
CA GLN A 14 16.83 8.40 -1.89
C GLN A 14 15.49 7.72 -2.21
N SER A 15 15.53 6.43 -2.58
CA SER A 15 14.34 5.65 -2.94
C SER A 15 13.39 5.42 -1.75
N SER A 16 13.92 5.36 -0.52
CA SER A 16 13.09 5.29 0.69
C SER A 16 12.26 6.55 0.91
N ARG A 17 12.84 7.74 0.68
CA ARG A 17 12.11 9.03 0.79
C ARG A 17 11.03 9.16 -0.27
N GLU A 18 11.36 8.82 -1.51
CA GLU A 18 10.40 8.86 -2.63
C GLU A 18 9.24 7.88 -2.42
N PHE A 19 9.51 6.71 -1.85
CA PHE A 19 8.47 5.73 -1.49
C PHE A 19 7.51 6.30 -0.44
N VAL A 20 8.04 6.83 0.66
CA VAL A 20 7.21 7.42 1.73
C VAL A 20 6.38 8.59 1.18
N GLN A 21 6.96 9.42 0.32
CA GLN A 21 6.24 10.53 -0.30
C GLN A 21 5.09 10.04 -1.19
N GLU A 22 5.32 9.04 -2.04
CA GLU A 22 4.24 8.49 -2.87
C GLU A 22 3.11 7.88 -2.03
N VAL A 23 3.45 7.12 -0.98
CA VAL A 23 2.44 6.59 -0.05
C VAL A 23 1.64 7.72 0.60
N TYR A 24 2.29 8.79 1.04
CA TYR A 24 1.63 9.93 1.65
C TYR A 24 0.67 10.64 0.68
N ASP A 25 1.12 10.90 -0.54
CA ASP A 25 0.30 11.57 -1.56
C ASP A 25 -0.94 10.74 -1.92
N LEU A 26 -0.76 9.43 -2.15
CA LEU A 26 -1.85 8.53 -2.48
C LEU A 26 -2.84 8.34 -1.32
N THR A 27 -2.35 8.22 -0.09
CA THR A 27 -3.22 8.09 1.09
C THR A 27 -3.99 9.37 1.39
N ASN A 28 -3.45 10.54 1.07
CA ASN A 28 -4.21 11.79 1.13
C ASN A 28 -5.31 11.85 0.05
N LEU A 29 -5.04 11.36 -1.16
CA LEU A 29 -6.07 11.23 -2.19
C LEU A 29 -7.18 10.26 -1.77
N LEU A 30 -6.86 9.21 -1.01
CA LEU A 30 -7.89 8.32 -0.48
C LEU A 30 -8.90 9.04 0.42
N LYS A 31 -8.52 10.10 1.14
CA LYS A 31 -9.44 10.87 2.00
C LYS A 31 -10.56 11.52 1.20
N THR A 32 -10.28 11.98 -0.03
CA THR A 32 -11.24 12.64 -0.91
C THR A 32 -11.89 11.68 -1.90
N ASN A 33 -11.18 10.61 -2.29
CA ASN A 33 -11.69 9.60 -3.20
C ASN A 33 -11.35 8.17 -2.74
N PRO A 34 -12.04 7.63 -1.70
CA PRO A 34 -11.77 6.29 -1.20
C PRO A 34 -12.06 5.18 -2.23
N ALA A 35 -12.79 5.48 -3.30
CA ALA A 35 -13.15 4.52 -4.35
C ALA A 35 -12.06 4.34 -5.43
N MET A 36 -10.97 5.12 -5.40
CA MET A 36 -9.90 5.06 -6.40
C MET A 36 -9.10 3.74 -6.38
N GLY A 37 -9.06 3.05 -5.25
CA GLY A 37 -8.42 1.75 -5.14
C GLY A 37 -9.21 0.67 -5.87
N ARG A 38 -8.47 -0.28 -6.46
CA ARG A 38 -9.04 -1.43 -7.15
C ARG A 38 -9.81 -2.31 -6.15
N PRO A 39 -10.91 -2.97 -6.53
CA PRO A 39 -11.52 -3.98 -5.69
C PRO A 39 -10.50 -5.04 -5.28
N GLY A 40 -10.35 -5.27 -3.97
CA GLY A 40 -9.46 -6.30 -3.46
C GLY A 40 -10.08 -7.69 -3.57
N ARG A 41 -9.25 -8.72 -3.33
CA ARG A 41 -9.71 -10.12 -3.32
C ARG A 41 -10.77 -10.40 -2.24
N ILE A 42 -10.70 -9.68 -1.12
CA ILE A 42 -11.61 -9.83 0.01
C ILE A 42 -12.71 -8.78 -0.08
N PHE A 43 -13.96 -9.19 0.10
CA PHE A 43 -15.09 -8.28 0.11
C PHE A 43 -14.89 -7.13 1.13
N GLY A 44 -15.17 -5.91 0.69
CA GLY A 44 -14.99 -4.71 1.52
C GLY A 44 -13.55 -4.20 1.61
N THR A 45 -12.58 -4.88 0.97
CA THR A 45 -11.22 -4.38 0.81
C THR A 45 -10.99 -3.80 -0.57
N ARG A 46 -10.04 -2.88 -0.64
CA ARG A 46 -9.55 -2.24 -1.86
C ARG A 46 -8.03 -2.24 -1.86
N GLU A 47 -7.46 -2.19 -3.03
CA GLU A 47 -6.02 -2.24 -3.23
C GLU A 47 -5.57 -0.91 -3.84
N LEU A 48 -4.71 -0.21 -3.10
CA LEU A 48 -4.00 0.95 -3.60
C LEU A 48 -2.67 0.48 -4.21
N VAL A 49 -2.52 0.67 -5.52
CA VAL A 49 -1.30 0.34 -6.24
C VAL A 49 -0.42 1.58 -6.32
N LEU A 50 0.85 1.47 -5.95
CA LEU A 50 1.81 2.54 -6.13
C LEU A 50 2.22 2.62 -7.60
N ASN A 51 2.42 3.83 -8.10
CA ASN A 51 2.76 4.05 -9.51
C ASN A 51 4.28 3.96 -9.73
N LYS A 52 5.09 4.46 -8.80
CA LYS A 52 6.55 4.51 -8.94
C LYS A 52 7.22 3.26 -8.36
N PHE A 53 6.63 2.67 -7.33
CA PHE A 53 7.15 1.47 -6.69
C PHE A 53 6.24 0.27 -6.96
N PRO A 54 6.80 -0.93 -7.20
CA PRO A 54 6.03 -2.16 -7.35
C PRO A 54 5.54 -2.60 -5.97
N TYR A 55 4.60 -1.84 -5.41
CA TYR A 55 3.99 -2.05 -4.11
C TYR A 55 2.47 -1.91 -4.19
N LEU A 56 1.80 -2.63 -3.31
CA LEU A 56 0.35 -2.69 -3.18
C LEU A 56 -0.04 -2.58 -1.71
N ILE A 57 -1.02 -1.74 -1.43
CA ILE A 57 -1.49 -1.43 -0.08
C ILE A 57 -2.98 -1.76 0.00
N PRO A 58 -3.36 -2.91 0.59
CA PRO A 58 -4.76 -3.19 0.85
C PRO A 58 -5.28 -2.29 1.97
N TYR A 59 -6.45 -1.72 1.74
CA TYR A 59 -7.16 -0.88 2.69
C TYR A 59 -8.65 -1.19 2.68
N ARG A 60 -9.37 -0.75 3.69
CA ARG A 60 -10.83 -0.77 3.72
C ARG A 60 -11.38 0.55 4.22
N VAL A 61 -12.62 0.86 3.84
CA VAL A 61 -13.33 2.04 4.32
C VAL A 61 -14.38 1.56 5.32
N LYS A 62 -14.23 1.95 6.59
CA LYS A 62 -15.13 1.57 7.67
C LYS A 62 -15.39 2.78 8.57
N ASN A 63 -16.65 3.04 8.91
CA ASN A 63 -17.05 4.16 9.76
C ASN A 63 -16.48 5.52 9.29
N ASN A 64 -16.44 5.73 7.97
CA ASN A 64 -15.85 6.92 7.34
C ASN A 64 -14.34 7.12 7.61
N CYS A 65 -13.65 6.05 8.01
CA CYS A 65 -12.20 5.99 8.18
C CYS A 65 -11.59 5.02 7.17
N ILE A 66 -10.38 5.33 6.72
CA ILE A 66 -9.57 4.46 5.86
C ILE A 66 -8.63 3.68 6.76
N GLU A 67 -8.79 2.36 6.77
CA GLU A 67 -7.93 1.46 7.52
C GLU A 67 -6.93 0.81 6.55
N ILE A 68 -5.65 1.12 6.72
CA ILE A 68 -4.56 0.49 5.96
C ILE A 68 -4.23 -0.85 6.63
N LEU A 69 -4.33 -1.95 5.88
CA LEU A 69 -4.16 -3.30 6.43
C LEU A 69 -2.70 -3.74 6.41
N ARG A 70 -2.00 -3.50 5.29
CA ARG A 70 -0.58 -3.86 5.10
C ARG A 70 -0.01 -3.19 3.85
N ILE A 71 1.31 -3.25 3.69
CA ILE A 71 2.06 -2.83 2.50
C ILE A 71 2.81 -4.06 1.95
N PHE A 72 2.61 -4.41 0.68
CA PHE A 72 3.27 -5.55 0.01
C PHE A 72 4.07 -5.10 -1.20
N PRO A 73 5.26 -5.68 -1.45
CA PRO A 73 5.88 -5.64 -2.77
C PRO A 73 5.05 -6.48 -3.74
N THR A 74 4.70 -5.94 -4.92
CA THR A 74 3.91 -6.64 -5.95
C THR A 74 4.66 -7.84 -6.57
N ARG A 75 5.99 -7.93 -6.34
CA ARG A 75 6.84 -9.04 -6.77
C ARG A 75 6.85 -10.23 -5.79
N MET A 76 6.31 -10.08 -4.58
CA MET A 76 6.13 -11.21 -3.67
C MET A 76 4.74 -11.80 -3.89
N SER A 77 4.65 -13.13 -4.00
CA SER A 77 3.36 -13.83 -4.03
C SER A 77 2.51 -13.34 -2.86
N GLN A 78 1.36 -12.71 -3.17
CA GLN A 78 0.38 -12.35 -2.14
C GLN A 78 0.09 -13.63 -1.32
N PRO A 79 0.16 -13.59 0.02
CA PRO A 79 -0.11 -14.78 0.81
C PRO A 79 -1.50 -15.34 0.44
N GLU A 80 -1.58 -16.64 0.19
CA GLU A 80 -2.83 -17.32 -0.21
C GLU A 80 -3.92 -17.23 0.87
N PHE A 81 -3.54 -16.92 2.11
CA PHE A 81 -4.45 -16.84 3.26
C PHE A 81 -4.35 -15.47 3.94
N TRP A 82 -5.52 -14.90 4.23
CA TRP A 82 -5.75 -13.66 4.96
C TRP A 82 -6.65 -13.93 6.16
#